data_AF-A0A846AS81-F1
#
_entry.id   AF-A0A846AS81-F1
#
_cell.length_a   1.000
_cell.length_b   1.000
_cell.length_c   1.000
_cell.angle_alpha   90.00
_cell.angle_beta   90.00
_cell.angle_gamma   90.00
#
_symmetry.space_group_name_H-M   'P 1'
#
loop_
_entity.id
_entity.type
_entity.pdbx_description
1 polymer ?
#
loop_
_entity_poly.entity_id
_entity_poly.type
_entity_poly.pdbx_seq_one_letter_code
_entity_poly.pdbx_strand_id
1 'polypeptide(L)'
;MLKKEEGRIKKASPLAPEGGRKKWIGTQTPTNYQHPVDGGVLNPKEKDKKFNNYVSTNWISITSLNLLSLSYLHYGWRFSGFPILAIYLGVIGTAIATIYQKQIPSSTKIREVENQTTTGEPLTGIAIVIYALGILLVRAIFVANVDITKLGLALGISGWILLKNDRIQRTLFVQNRIGISLLLMGWLVSVVTQPWQAFIISIIGLFLLAENLQKSWRGIDISAIFLIGLQTTWLGWRLIPVPTRQTLITTTTQILNAQNSPESLLSLAWFPYLILMVWATDWIYRRQQINLAKFSEKICLGFGIFLNILSWQNPLVIFLNFLASTITLTIFTE
;
A
#
# COMPACT_ATOMS: atom_id res chain seq x y z
N MET A 1 39.63 -22.60 63.27
CA MET A 1 40.54 -21.45 63.41
C MET A 1 39.80 -20.21 62.91
N LEU A 2 39.68 -19.21 63.79
CA LEU A 2 39.50 -17.76 63.56
C LEU A 2 38.30 -17.26 62.71
N LYS A 3 37.57 -16.18 63.01
CA LYS A 3 37.15 -15.35 64.16
C LYS A 3 36.52 -14.09 63.53
N LYS A 4 35.50 -13.52 64.20
CA LYS A 4 35.01 -12.12 64.17
C LYS A 4 33.99 -11.74 63.06
N GLU A 5 32.75 -11.29 63.33
CA GLU A 5 32.25 -10.16 64.17
C GLU A 5 32.90 -8.82 63.74
N GLU A 6 32.21 -7.82 63.21
CA GLU A 6 31.24 -6.84 63.77
C GLU A 6 30.78 -5.95 62.58
N GLY A 7 29.68 -5.20 62.54
CA GLY A 7 28.78 -4.72 63.57
C GLY A 7 27.73 -3.77 62.94
N ARG A 8 26.60 -3.66 63.64
CA ARG A 8 25.44 -2.77 63.41
C ARG A 8 25.79 -1.30 63.69
N ILE A 9 24.90 -0.38 63.26
CA ILE A 9 24.20 0.69 64.05
C ILE A 9 23.45 1.58 63.02
N LYS A 10 22.11 1.53 62.86
CA LYS A 10 20.99 2.21 63.58
C LYS A 10 21.12 3.73 63.84
N LYS A 11 20.24 4.53 63.22
CA LYS A 11 19.40 5.64 63.77
C LYS A 11 19.05 6.63 62.63
N ALA A 12 17.77 6.80 62.28
CA ALA A 12 16.75 7.68 62.87
C ALA A 12 16.59 9.00 62.09
N SER A 13 15.38 9.22 61.56
CA SER A 13 14.79 10.52 61.17
C SER A 13 14.92 11.55 62.32
N PRO A 14 14.80 12.89 62.14
CA PRO A 14 13.64 13.54 61.52
C PRO A 14 13.85 14.97 60.93
N LEU A 15 12.73 15.61 60.56
CA LEU A 15 12.45 17.05 60.48
C LEU A 15 12.74 17.83 59.17
N ALA A 16 11.65 18.29 58.57
CA ALA A 16 11.56 19.51 57.76
C ALA A 16 11.78 20.76 58.64
N PRO A 17 11.99 21.96 58.06
CA PRO A 17 10.82 22.84 57.82
C PRO A 17 10.87 23.76 56.58
N GLU A 18 9.65 24.11 56.16
CA GLU A 18 9.09 25.37 55.63
C GLU A 18 9.90 26.37 54.76
N GLY A 19 9.20 26.89 53.74
CA GLY A 19 9.06 28.34 53.57
C GLY A 19 9.01 28.86 52.13
N GLY A 20 7.84 29.37 51.69
CA GLY A 20 7.78 30.23 50.49
C GLY A 20 6.41 30.40 49.82
N ARG A 21 5.49 31.15 50.45
CA ARG A 21 4.21 31.61 49.88
C ARG A 21 4.42 32.56 48.69
N LYS A 22 3.54 32.50 47.67
CA LYS A 22 2.90 33.71 47.10
C LYS A 22 1.43 33.46 46.75
N LYS A 23 0.60 34.36 47.26
CA LYS A 23 -0.86 34.49 47.25
C LYS A 23 -1.23 35.44 46.11
N TRP A 24 -2.26 35.14 45.32
CA TRP A 24 -3.16 36.18 44.79
C TRP A 24 -4.59 35.65 44.62
N ILE A 25 -5.50 36.52 45.05
CA ILE A 25 -6.95 36.40 45.18
C ILE A 25 -7.60 36.68 43.83
N GLY A 26 -8.56 35.87 43.43
CA GLY A 26 -9.50 36.15 42.35
C GLY A 26 -10.89 35.69 42.76
N THR A 27 -11.75 36.65 43.08
CA THR A 27 -13.18 36.51 43.37
C THR A 27 -13.91 35.82 42.22
N GLN A 28 -14.59 34.70 42.49
CA GLN A 28 -15.61 34.14 41.60
C GLN A 28 -16.99 34.26 42.25
N THR A 29 -17.82 35.09 41.63
CA THR A 29 -19.26 35.20 41.80
C THR A 29 -19.95 33.87 41.43
N PRO A 30 -20.98 33.43 42.17
CA PRO A 30 -21.75 32.25 41.80
C PRO A 30 -22.86 32.66 40.83
N THR A 31 -22.60 32.62 39.53
CA THR A 31 -23.69 32.65 38.54
C THR A 31 -24.25 31.25 38.38
N ASN A 32 -25.35 31.05 39.10
CA ASN A 32 -26.45 30.16 38.81
C ASN A 32 -26.65 29.95 37.30
N TYR A 33 -26.29 28.76 36.82
CA TYR A 33 -26.86 28.17 35.61
C TYR A 33 -27.32 26.77 35.98
N GLN A 34 -28.61 26.66 36.26
CA GLN A 34 -29.35 25.40 36.12
C GLN A 34 -29.22 24.91 34.69
N HIS A 35 -28.33 23.94 34.47
CA HIS A 35 -28.48 23.01 33.36
C HIS A 35 -29.18 21.76 33.91
N PRO A 36 -30.30 21.30 33.33
CA PRO A 36 -30.85 20.00 33.69
C PRO A 36 -29.79 18.97 33.30
N VAL A 37 -29.17 18.37 34.32
CA VAL A 37 -28.52 17.08 34.23
C VAL A 37 -29.61 16.07 33.91
N ASP A 38 -30.00 16.01 32.64
CA ASP A 38 -30.55 14.79 32.05
C ASP A 38 -29.36 13.85 31.78
N GLY A 39 -28.69 13.51 32.88
CA GLY A 39 -27.63 12.55 32.97
C GLY A 39 -28.24 11.18 32.85
N GLY A 40 -28.73 10.84 31.66
CA GLY A 40 -28.77 9.47 31.21
C GLY A 40 -27.34 8.97 31.25
N VAL A 41 -26.93 8.41 32.39
CA VAL A 41 -25.75 7.57 32.53
C VAL A 41 -26.03 6.33 31.70
N LEU A 42 -25.95 6.50 30.38
CA LEU A 42 -25.95 5.42 29.43
C LEU A 42 -24.74 4.59 29.80
N ASN A 43 -25.02 3.46 30.43
CA ASN A 43 -24.06 2.44 30.78
C ASN A 43 -23.11 2.27 29.59
N PRO A 44 -21.77 2.39 29.75
CA PRO A 44 -20.83 2.24 28.64
C PRO A 44 -21.08 0.95 27.86
N LYS A 45 -21.52 -0.12 28.55
CA LYS A 45 -21.95 -1.39 27.94
C LYS A 45 -23.12 -1.25 26.96
N GLU A 46 -24.05 -0.34 27.17
CA GLU A 46 -25.21 -0.13 26.28
C GLU A 46 -24.85 0.71 25.05
N LYS A 47 -23.97 1.71 25.21
CA LYS A 47 -23.40 2.46 24.08
C LYS A 47 -22.57 1.55 23.18
N ASP A 48 -21.73 0.72 23.77
CA ASP A 48 -20.91 -0.26 23.04
C ASP A 48 -21.80 -1.28 22.31
N LYS A 49 -22.89 -1.74 22.96
CA LYS A 49 -23.85 -2.68 22.34
C LYS A 49 -24.62 -2.05 21.18
N LYS A 50 -25.12 -0.82 21.31
CA LYS A 50 -25.82 -0.10 20.22
C LYS A 50 -24.88 0.20 19.05
N PHE A 51 -23.65 0.63 19.33
CA PHE A 51 -22.63 0.86 18.32
C PHE A 51 -22.25 -0.43 17.58
N ASN A 52 -22.02 -1.52 18.31
CA ASN A 52 -21.70 -2.83 17.72
C ASN A 52 -22.87 -3.38 16.87
N ASN A 53 -24.11 -3.20 17.31
CA ASN A 53 -25.29 -3.61 16.54
C ASN A 53 -25.44 -2.79 15.25
N TYR A 54 -25.25 -1.47 15.32
CA TYR A 54 -25.28 -0.59 14.13
C TYR A 54 -24.18 -0.97 13.12
N VAL A 55 -22.95 -1.18 13.60
CA VAL A 55 -21.82 -1.60 12.78
C VAL A 55 -22.05 -2.97 12.14
N SER A 56 -22.55 -3.94 12.90
CA SER A 56 -22.87 -5.30 12.40
C SER A 56 -23.96 -5.27 11.32
N THR A 57 -25.01 -4.47 11.53
CA THR A 57 -26.13 -4.34 10.59
C THR A 57 -25.68 -3.69 9.28
N ASN A 58 -24.83 -2.65 9.34
CA ASN A 58 -24.24 -2.04 8.16
C ASN A 58 -23.30 -3.01 7.41
N TRP A 59 -22.55 -3.84 8.13
CA TRP A 59 -21.67 -4.86 7.57
C TRP A 59 -22.42 -5.92 6.73
N ILE A 60 -23.51 -6.45 7.30
CA ILE A 60 -24.35 -7.46 6.64
C ILE A 60 -25.02 -6.84 5.42
N SER A 61 -25.47 -5.59 5.52
CA SER A 61 -26.13 -4.87 4.43
C SER A 61 -25.20 -4.66 3.22
N ILE A 62 -23.96 -4.21 3.44
CA ILE A 62 -22.99 -3.96 2.35
C ILE A 62 -22.56 -5.27 1.68
N THR A 63 -22.28 -6.32 2.46
CA THR A 63 -21.84 -7.62 1.90
C THR A 63 -22.97 -8.29 1.12
N SER A 64 -24.20 -8.25 1.64
CA SER A 64 -25.38 -8.83 0.98
C SER A 64 -25.72 -8.06 -0.29
N LEU A 65 -25.61 -6.72 -0.28
CA LEU A 65 -25.81 -5.90 -1.46
C LEU A 65 -24.75 -6.20 -2.53
N ASN A 66 -23.48 -6.38 -2.14
CA ASN A 66 -22.44 -6.79 -3.07
C ASN A 66 -22.74 -8.17 -3.67
N LEU A 67 -23.14 -9.15 -2.85
CA LEU A 67 -23.47 -10.50 -3.31
C LEU A 67 -24.68 -10.51 -4.27
N LEU A 68 -25.70 -9.71 -3.97
CA LEU A 68 -26.88 -9.57 -4.82
C LEU A 68 -26.51 -8.92 -6.16
N SER A 69 -25.66 -7.90 -6.14
CA SER A 69 -25.10 -7.27 -7.34
C SER A 69 -24.33 -8.27 -8.20
N LEU A 70 -23.41 -9.05 -7.60
CA LEU A 70 -22.67 -10.11 -8.31
C LEU A 70 -23.61 -11.16 -8.90
N SER A 71 -24.64 -11.56 -8.16
CA SER A 71 -25.64 -12.52 -8.62
C SER A 71 -26.43 -12.00 -9.82
N TYR A 72 -26.79 -10.71 -9.81
CA TYR A 72 -27.51 -10.07 -10.90
C TYR A 72 -26.64 -9.93 -12.17
N LEU A 73 -25.35 -9.65 -12.00
CA LEU A 73 -24.37 -9.53 -13.08
C LEU A 73 -24.20 -10.83 -13.89
N HIS A 74 -24.61 -11.98 -13.36
CA HIS A 74 -24.61 -13.26 -14.08
C HIS A 74 -25.74 -13.45 -15.11
N TYR A 75 -26.82 -12.68 -15.05
CA TYR A 75 -28.01 -12.91 -15.87
C TYR A 75 -28.02 -12.21 -17.24
N GLY A 76 -27.21 -11.16 -17.45
CA GLY A 76 -27.24 -10.33 -18.68
C GLY A 76 -26.34 -10.76 -19.86
N TRP A 77 -25.79 -11.98 -19.84
CA TRP A 77 -24.68 -12.40 -20.72
C TRP A 77 -25.06 -12.67 -22.18
N ARG A 78 -26.32 -12.47 -22.53
CA ARG A 78 -26.84 -12.67 -23.89
C ARG A 78 -26.51 -11.50 -24.83
N PHE A 79 -26.13 -10.34 -24.29
CA PHE A 79 -25.76 -9.16 -25.08
C PHE A 79 -24.25 -9.10 -25.33
N SER A 80 -23.85 -8.84 -26.58
CA SER A 80 -22.44 -8.66 -26.95
C SER A 80 -21.85 -7.47 -26.18
N GLY A 81 -20.70 -7.67 -25.53
CA GLY A 81 -20.02 -6.65 -24.72
C GLY A 81 -20.46 -6.55 -23.25
N PHE A 82 -21.63 -7.07 -22.87
CA PHE A 82 -22.09 -7.09 -21.48
C PHE A 82 -21.17 -7.89 -20.52
N PRO A 83 -20.57 -9.04 -20.90
CA PRO A 83 -19.69 -9.79 -20.01
C PRO A 83 -18.50 -8.98 -19.50
N ILE A 84 -17.91 -8.12 -20.33
CA ILE A 84 -16.79 -7.26 -19.95
C ILE A 84 -17.25 -6.24 -18.90
N LEU A 85 -18.36 -5.55 -19.17
CA LEU A 85 -18.93 -4.58 -18.24
C LEU A 85 -19.28 -5.24 -16.90
N ALA A 86 -19.84 -6.44 -16.94
CA ALA A 86 -20.25 -7.17 -15.75
C ALA A 86 -19.07 -7.50 -14.82
N ILE A 87 -17.92 -7.89 -15.40
CA ILE A 87 -16.69 -8.17 -14.64
C ILE A 87 -16.16 -6.90 -14.00
N TYR A 88 -16.04 -5.81 -14.76
CA TYR A 88 -15.53 -4.55 -14.22
C TYR A 88 -16.43 -4.01 -13.10
N LEU A 89 -17.75 -4.05 -13.28
CA LEU A 89 -18.69 -3.64 -12.24
C LEU A 89 -18.60 -4.53 -10.99
N GLY A 90 -18.51 -5.84 -11.15
CA GLY A 90 -18.38 -6.77 -10.02
C GLY A 90 -17.06 -6.59 -9.25
N VAL A 91 -15.95 -6.40 -9.97
CA VAL A 91 -14.62 -6.20 -9.37
C VAL A 91 -14.51 -4.85 -8.68
N ILE A 92 -14.98 -3.77 -9.32
CA ILE A 92 -14.98 -2.42 -8.72
C ILE A 92 -15.93 -2.38 -7.52
N GLY A 93 -17.13 -2.92 -7.64
CA GLY A 93 -18.10 -3.00 -6.53
C GLY A 93 -17.52 -3.73 -5.32
N THR A 94 -16.82 -4.85 -5.57
CA THR A 94 -16.14 -5.60 -4.51
C THR A 94 -14.96 -4.83 -3.91
N ALA A 95 -14.17 -4.13 -4.73
CA ALA A 95 -13.08 -3.29 -4.25
C ALA A 95 -13.58 -2.19 -3.31
N ILE A 96 -14.63 -1.47 -3.73
CA ILE A 96 -15.26 -0.40 -2.96
C ILE A 96 -15.82 -0.95 -1.64
N ALA A 97 -16.59 -2.04 -1.70
CA ALA A 97 -17.13 -2.69 -0.50
C ALA A 97 -16.02 -3.07 0.50
N THR A 98 -14.90 -3.60 0.00
CA THR A 98 -13.75 -3.99 0.84
C THR A 98 -13.06 -2.78 1.50
N ILE A 99 -12.96 -1.64 0.80
CA ILE A 99 -12.35 -0.42 1.35
C ILE A 99 -13.21 0.18 2.46
N TYR A 100 -14.52 0.33 2.23
CA TYR A 100 -15.45 0.81 3.26
C TYR A 100 -15.47 -0.11 4.48
N GLN A 101 -15.33 -1.42 4.26
CA GLN A 101 -15.28 -2.42 5.33
C GLN A 101 -14.02 -2.31 6.21
N LYS A 102 -12.88 -1.91 5.65
CA LYS A 102 -11.63 -1.69 6.41
C LYS A 102 -11.68 -0.45 7.30
N GLN A 103 -12.52 0.52 6.95
CA GLN A 103 -12.63 1.81 7.65
C GLN A 103 -13.52 1.77 8.89
N ILE A 104 -14.22 0.64 9.12
CA ILE A 104 -14.95 0.37 10.34
C ILE A 104 -13.96 -0.24 11.34
N PRO A 105 -13.43 0.53 12.32
CA PRO A 105 -12.47 0.01 13.28
C PRO A 105 -13.14 -1.08 14.11
N SER A 106 -12.69 -2.32 13.91
CA SER A 106 -12.97 -3.40 14.85
C SER A 106 -12.12 -3.14 16.10
N SER A 107 -12.56 -2.20 16.93
CA SER A 107 -12.13 -2.14 18.31
C SER A 107 -12.65 -3.41 18.98
N THR A 108 -11.78 -4.39 19.17
CA THR A 108 -11.72 -5.31 20.33
C THR A 108 -10.67 -6.40 20.01
N LYS A 109 -9.40 -6.09 20.26
CA LYS A 109 -8.45 -7.06 20.82
C LYS A 109 -8.43 -6.71 22.30
N ILE A 110 -9.13 -7.44 23.17
CA ILE A 110 -8.58 -8.44 24.11
C ILE A 110 -9.77 -8.89 25.00
N ARG A 111 -9.79 -10.19 25.37
CA ARG A 111 -10.80 -10.95 26.16
C ARG A 111 -12.02 -11.40 25.37
N GLU A 112 -12.44 -12.66 25.33
CA GLU A 112 -12.14 -13.83 26.16
C GLU A 112 -12.40 -15.08 25.29
N VAL A 113 -11.55 -16.08 25.45
CA VAL A 113 -11.89 -17.47 25.12
C VAL A 113 -13.07 -17.82 26.02
N GLU A 114 -14.18 -18.28 25.44
CA GLU A 114 -15.08 -19.33 25.96
C GLU A 114 -16.52 -19.18 25.44
N ASN A 115 -16.96 -20.23 24.73
CA ASN A 115 -18.33 -20.68 24.48
C ASN A 115 -19.33 -19.71 23.81
N GLN A 116 -19.47 -19.86 22.49
CA GLN A 116 -20.78 -19.93 21.82
C GLN A 116 -20.65 -20.42 20.37
N THR A 117 -20.97 -21.71 20.20
CA THR A 117 -21.45 -22.30 18.94
C THR A 117 -22.76 -21.64 18.54
N THR A 118 -22.69 -20.62 17.69
CA THR A 118 -23.85 -20.14 16.92
C THR A 118 -23.39 -19.75 15.53
N THR A 119 -24.02 -20.40 14.57
CA THR A 119 -23.88 -20.34 13.11
C THR A 119 -23.78 -18.91 12.56
N GLY A 120 -22.73 -18.65 11.78
CA GLY A 120 -22.61 -17.49 10.90
C GLY A 120 -21.34 -16.67 11.10
N GLU A 121 -20.17 -17.26 10.90
CA GLU A 121 -18.92 -16.48 10.95
C GLU A 121 -18.89 -15.41 9.83
N PRO A 122 -18.51 -14.15 10.13
CA PRO A 122 -18.32 -13.09 9.14
C PRO A 122 -17.20 -13.38 8.12
N LEU A 123 -16.41 -14.44 8.35
CA LEU A 123 -15.42 -14.98 7.42
C LEU A 123 -16.08 -15.61 6.18
N THR A 124 -17.27 -16.19 6.34
CA THR A 124 -17.99 -16.89 5.27
C THR A 124 -18.45 -15.92 4.17
N GLY A 125 -18.94 -14.73 4.54
CA GLY A 125 -19.47 -13.75 3.60
C GLY A 125 -18.42 -13.24 2.60
N ILE A 126 -17.20 -12.96 3.08
CA ILE A 126 -16.12 -12.48 2.21
C ILE A 126 -15.60 -13.61 1.31
N ALA A 127 -15.47 -14.83 1.85
CA ALA A 127 -15.10 -15.99 1.05
C ALA A 127 -16.10 -16.22 -0.09
N ILE A 128 -17.42 -16.13 0.19
CA ILE A 128 -18.47 -16.26 -0.82
C ILE A 128 -18.34 -15.20 -1.91
N VAL A 129 -18.07 -13.93 -1.56
CA VAL A 129 -17.88 -12.85 -2.54
C VAL A 129 -16.69 -13.11 -3.45
N ILE A 130 -15.57 -13.60 -2.90
CA ILE A 130 -14.38 -13.98 -3.69
C ILE A 130 -14.70 -15.16 -4.62
N TYR A 131 -15.39 -16.19 -4.12
CA TYR A 131 -15.80 -17.33 -4.93
C TYR A 131 -16.73 -16.91 -6.05
N ALA A 132 -17.71 -16.04 -5.77
CA ALA A 132 -18.61 -15.49 -6.78
C ALA A 132 -17.83 -14.70 -7.85
N LEU A 133 -16.86 -13.88 -7.44
CA LEU A 133 -16.01 -13.13 -8.35
C LEU A 133 -15.11 -14.05 -9.20
N GLY A 134 -14.58 -15.12 -8.60
CA GLY A 134 -13.82 -16.16 -9.29
C GLY A 134 -14.65 -16.90 -10.33
N ILE A 135 -15.87 -17.34 -9.97
CA ILE A 135 -16.82 -17.98 -10.88
C ILE A 135 -17.17 -17.03 -12.04
N LEU A 136 -17.36 -15.75 -11.75
CA LEU A 136 -17.65 -14.73 -12.76
C LEU A 136 -16.51 -14.55 -13.76
N LEU A 137 -15.26 -14.56 -13.30
CA LEU A 137 -14.07 -14.53 -14.16
C LEU A 137 -13.92 -15.81 -15.00
N VAL A 138 -14.05 -16.99 -14.39
CA VAL A 138 -13.98 -18.28 -15.10
C VAL A 138 -15.05 -18.34 -16.18
N ARG A 139 -16.29 -17.95 -15.87
CA ARG A 139 -17.38 -17.91 -16.84
C ARG A 139 -17.07 -16.96 -18.01
N ALA A 140 -16.44 -15.82 -17.74
CA ALA A 140 -16.09 -14.84 -18.77
C ALA A 140 -15.10 -15.38 -19.80
N ILE A 141 -14.10 -16.10 -19.30
CA ILE A 141 -13.02 -16.65 -20.12
C ILE A 141 -13.54 -17.86 -20.91
N PHE A 142 -14.19 -18.82 -20.25
CA PHE A 142 -14.54 -20.10 -20.87
C PHE A 142 -15.89 -20.11 -21.60
N VAL A 143 -16.89 -19.38 -21.09
CA VAL A 143 -18.25 -19.41 -21.65
C VAL A 143 -18.48 -18.26 -22.62
N ALA A 144 -18.07 -17.04 -22.24
CA ALA A 144 -18.25 -15.86 -23.08
C ALA A 144 -17.10 -15.61 -24.07
N ASN A 145 -16.02 -16.41 -24.02
CA ASN A 145 -14.82 -16.27 -24.87
C ASN A 145 -14.31 -14.82 -24.95
N VAL A 146 -14.33 -14.11 -23.83
CA VAL A 146 -13.84 -12.73 -23.77
C VAL A 146 -12.33 -12.73 -23.90
N ASP A 147 -11.79 -11.86 -24.75
CA ASP A 147 -10.35 -11.67 -24.88
C ASP A 147 -9.69 -11.45 -23.51
N ILE A 148 -8.84 -12.38 -23.10
CA ILE A 148 -8.16 -12.37 -21.79
C ILE A 148 -7.36 -11.06 -21.64
N THR A 149 -6.85 -10.53 -22.75
CA THR A 149 -6.10 -9.25 -22.85
C THR A 149 -6.87 -8.04 -22.34
N LYS A 150 -8.21 -8.07 -22.35
CA LYS A 150 -9.07 -7.00 -21.81
C LYS A 150 -9.35 -7.17 -20.32
N LEU A 151 -9.10 -8.35 -19.76
CA LEU A 151 -9.43 -8.72 -18.38
C LEU A 151 -8.25 -8.55 -17.40
N GLY A 152 -7.05 -8.22 -17.88
CA GLY A 152 -5.86 -8.15 -17.02
C GLY A 152 -6.00 -7.17 -15.85
N LEU A 153 -6.67 -6.03 -16.05
CA LEU A 153 -6.92 -5.07 -14.97
C LEU A 153 -7.92 -5.61 -13.92
N ALA A 154 -8.95 -6.34 -14.36
CA ALA A 154 -9.88 -7.02 -13.45
C ALA A 154 -9.17 -8.10 -12.61
N LEU A 155 -8.28 -8.88 -13.24
CA LEU A 155 -7.40 -9.83 -12.54
C LEU A 155 -6.48 -9.13 -11.54
N GLY A 156 -5.85 -8.02 -11.93
CA GLY A 156 -4.97 -7.23 -11.06
C GLY A 156 -5.69 -6.65 -9.83
N ILE A 157 -6.89 -6.07 -10.01
CA ILE A 157 -7.69 -5.53 -8.89
C ILE A 157 -8.18 -6.66 -7.99
N SER A 158 -8.63 -7.79 -8.55
CA SER A 158 -9.03 -8.94 -7.74
C SER A 158 -7.87 -9.51 -6.93
N GLY A 159 -6.66 -9.54 -7.50
CA GLY A 159 -5.41 -9.83 -6.79
C GLY A 159 -5.16 -8.85 -5.65
N TRP A 160 -5.28 -7.54 -5.88
CA TRP A 160 -5.17 -6.52 -4.82
C TRP A 160 -6.12 -6.85 -3.66
N ILE A 161 -7.42 -6.99 -3.93
CA ILE A 161 -8.44 -7.24 -2.90
C ILE A 161 -8.05 -8.43 -2.01
N LEU A 162 -7.55 -9.51 -2.61
CA LEU A 162 -7.08 -10.69 -1.89
C LEU A 162 -5.87 -10.40 -0.99
N LEU A 163 -4.88 -9.62 -1.46
CA LEU A 163 -3.71 -9.26 -0.66
C LEU A 163 -4.03 -8.29 0.48
N LYS A 164 -4.91 -7.31 0.28
CA LYS A 164 -5.18 -6.24 1.25
C LYS A 164 -6.05 -6.68 2.43
N ASN A 165 -6.69 -7.84 2.33
CA ASN A 165 -7.59 -8.34 3.38
C ASN A 165 -6.83 -9.09 4.49
N ASP A 166 -6.40 -8.33 5.51
CA ASP A 166 -5.63 -8.83 6.67
C ASP A 166 -6.38 -9.94 7.47
N ARG A 167 -7.72 -10.01 7.40
CA ARG A 167 -8.51 -11.03 8.13
C ARG A 167 -8.31 -12.44 7.60
N ILE A 168 -8.00 -12.58 6.32
CA ILE A 168 -7.85 -13.87 5.62
C ILE A 168 -6.38 -14.25 5.42
N GLN A 169 -5.46 -13.28 5.51
CA GLN A 169 -4.00 -13.55 5.53
C GLN A 169 -3.58 -14.54 6.62
N ARG A 170 -4.36 -14.67 7.70
CA ARG A 170 -4.03 -15.51 8.86
C ARG A 170 -4.29 -17.01 8.64
N THR A 171 -5.16 -17.39 7.70
CA THR A 171 -5.61 -18.78 7.58
C THR A 171 -4.87 -19.61 6.53
N LEU A 172 -4.29 -19.03 5.46
CA LEU A 172 -3.59 -19.82 4.44
C LEU A 172 -2.43 -19.06 3.76
N PHE A 173 -1.20 -19.53 3.93
CA PHE A 173 -0.01 -19.13 3.14
C PHE A 173 -0.27 -19.21 1.61
N VAL A 174 -1.15 -20.14 1.22
CA VAL A 174 -1.60 -20.37 -0.17
C VAL A 174 -2.36 -19.16 -0.73
N GLN A 175 -3.16 -18.45 0.08
CA GLN A 175 -3.97 -17.33 -0.42
C GLN A 175 -3.13 -16.10 -0.79
N ASN A 176 -2.07 -15.82 -0.04
CA ASN A 176 -1.12 -14.77 -0.41
C ASN A 176 -0.46 -15.08 -1.76
N ARG A 177 -0.10 -16.36 -1.97
CA ARG A 177 0.46 -16.82 -3.26
C ARG A 177 -0.56 -16.67 -4.39
N ILE A 178 -1.84 -17.00 -4.17
CA ILE A 178 -2.91 -16.84 -5.15
C ILE A 178 -3.08 -15.36 -5.54
N GLY A 179 -3.13 -14.46 -4.55
CA GLY A 179 -3.27 -13.03 -4.80
C GLY A 179 -2.11 -12.46 -5.63
N ILE A 180 -0.86 -12.81 -5.26
CA ILE A 180 0.34 -12.41 -6.02
C ILE A 180 0.30 -13.00 -7.42
N SER A 181 -0.09 -14.27 -7.55
CA SER A 181 -0.19 -14.95 -8.86
C SER A 181 -1.24 -14.30 -9.76
N LEU A 182 -2.40 -13.91 -9.22
CA LEU A 182 -3.43 -13.19 -9.98
C LEU A 182 -2.93 -11.83 -10.47
N LEU A 183 -2.20 -11.10 -9.62
CA LEU A 183 -1.66 -9.79 -9.99
C LEU A 183 -0.59 -9.94 -11.10
N LEU A 184 0.31 -10.91 -10.96
CA LEU A 184 1.31 -11.24 -11.98
C LEU A 184 0.66 -11.72 -13.28
N MET A 185 -0.38 -12.55 -13.19
CA MET A 185 -1.10 -13.05 -14.36
C MET A 185 -1.83 -11.91 -15.08
N GLY A 186 -2.49 -11.03 -14.34
CA GLY A 186 -3.11 -9.83 -14.91
C GLY A 186 -2.10 -8.95 -15.62
N TRP A 187 -0.91 -8.76 -15.04
CA TRP A 187 0.18 -8.03 -15.67
C TRP A 187 0.70 -8.70 -16.94
N LEU A 188 0.98 -10.02 -16.90
CA LEU A 188 1.53 -10.79 -18.03
C LEU A 188 0.59 -10.76 -19.23
N VAL A 189 -0.71 -10.87 -18.97
CA VAL A 189 -1.74 -10.80 -20.00
C VAL A 189 -1.85 -9.40 -20.61
N SER A 190 -1.70 -8.34 -19.81
CA SER A 190 -1.85 -6.96 -20.28
C SER A 190 -0.59 -6.37 -20.92
N VAL A 191 0.60 -6.83 -20.56
CA VAL A 191 1.87 -6.16 -20.94
C VAL A 191 2.07 -6.06 -22.45
N VAL A 192 1.61 -7.05 -23.22
CA VAL A 192 1.83 -7.07 -24.67
C VAL A 192 0.80 -6.22 -25.40
N THR A 193 -0.47 -6.34 -25.05
CA THR A 193 -1.60 -5.83 -25.84
C THR A 193 -2.15 -4.50 -25.35
N GLN A 194 -2.12 -4.24 -24.04
CA GLN A 194 -2.71 -3.05 -23.44
C GLN A 194 -1.73 -2.43 -22.42
N PRO A 195 -0.77 -1.60 -22.88
CA PRO A 195 0.28 -1.06 -22.01
C PRO A 195 -0.27 -0.21 -20.85
N TRP A 196 -1.41 0.46 -21.06
CA TRP A 196 -2.07 1.27 -20.02
C TRP A 196 -2.60 0.40 -18.87
N GLN A 197 -3.12 -0.81 -19.14
CA GLN A 197 -3.59 -1.72 -18.11
C GLN A 197 -2.42 -2.26 -17.29
N ALA A 198 -1.35 -2.68 -17.97
CA ALA A 198 -0.16 -3.21 -17.30
C ALA A 198 0.51 -2.14 -16.43
N PHE A 199 0.49 -0.86 -16.85
CA PHE A 199 0.97 0.27 -16.05
C PHE A 199 0.17 0.42 -14.75
N ILE A 200 -1.16 0.40 -14.82
CA ILE A 200 -2.01 0.48 -13.62
C ILE A 200 -1.75 -0.70 -12.70
N ILE A 201 -1.67 -1.93 -13.22
CA ILE A 201 -1.38 -3.13 -12.41
C ILE A 201 -0.02 -3.03 -11.73
N SER A 202 1.00 -2.48 -12.41
CA SER A 202 2.32 -2.24 -11.81
C SER A 202 2.27 -1.19 -10.69
N ILE A 203 1.50 -0.11 -10.83
CA ILE A 203 1.29 0.88 -9.76
C ILE A 203 0.62 0.22 -8.53
N ILE A 204 -0.40 -0.60 -8.78
CA ILE A 204 -1.08 -1.38 -7.74
C ILE A 204 -0.07 -2.27 -6.99
N GLY A 205 0.78 -2.98 -7.72
CA GLY A 205 1.83 -3.83 -7.16
C GLY A 205 2.85 -3.05 -6.35
N LEU A 206 3.30 -1.89 -6.83
CA LEU A 206 4.20 -0.99 -6.12
C LEU A 206 3.61 -0.50 -4.79
N PHE A 207 2.33 -0.12 -4.80
CA PHE A 207 1.65 0.33 -3.59
C PHE A 207 1.58 -0.78 -2.52
N LEU A 208 1.26 -2.02 -2.93
CA LEU A 208 1.23 -3.18 -2.03
C LEU A 208 2.62 -3.51 -1.47
N LEU A 209 3.67 -3.40 -2.30
CA LEU A 209 5.04 -3.59 -1.84
C LEU A 209 5.50 -2.47 -0.91
N ALA A 210 5.07 -1.23 -1.13
CA ALA A 210 5.37 -0.12 -0.23
C ALA A 210 4.70 -0.29 1.14
N GLU A 211 3.44 -0.75 1.19
CA GLU A 211 2.76 -1.12 2.44
C GLU A 211 3.49 -2.27 3.16
N ASN A 212 3.94 -3.29 2.41
CA ASN A 212 4.70 -4.41 2.97
C ASN A 212 6.08 -3.98 3.48
N LEU A 213 6.75 -3.09 2.76
CA LEU A 213 8.05 -2.54 3.16
C LEU A 213 7.93 -1.80 4.50
N GLN A 214 6.87 -1.01 4.69
CA GLN A 214 6.63 -0.30 5.97
C GLN A 214 6.35 -1.26 7.15
N LYS A 215 5.77 -2.43 6.88
CA LYS A 215 5.47 -3.44 7.91
C LYS A 215 6.66 -4.35 8.21
N SER A 216 7.40 -4.76 7.19
CA SER A 216 8.39 -5.84 7.26
C SER A 216 9.83 -5.34 7.31
N TRP A 217 10.11 -4.16 6.75
CA TRP A 217 11.44 -3.59 6.54
C TRP A 217 12.44 -4.60 5.97
N ARG A 218 12.02 -5.39 4.96
CA ARG A 218 12.87 -6.38 4.30
C ARG A 218 13.55 -5.80 3.06
N GLY A 219 14.82 -6.15 2.86
CA GLY A 219 15.58 -5.73 1.66
C GLY A 219 14.99 -6.27 0.35
N ILE A 220 14.36 -7.45 0.38
CA ILE A 220 13.68 -8.04 -0.80
C ILE A 220 12.58 -7.11 -1.31
N ASP A 221 11.84 -6.45 -0.42
CA ASP A 221 10.75 -5.56 -0.80
C ASP A 221 11.31 -4.30 -1.49
N ILE A 222 12.47 -3.78 -1.05
CA ILE A 222 13.16 -2.68 -1.74
C ILE A 222 13.61 -3.10 -3.14
N SER A 223 14.26 -4.27 -3.26
CA SER A 223 14.68 -4.77 -4.57
C SER A 223 13.49 -4.98 -5.51
N ALA A 224 12.36 -5.49 -5.00
CA ALA A 224 11.15 -5.66 -5.77
C ALA A 224 10.56 -4.31 -6.21
N ILE A 225 10.51 -3.31 -5.31
CA ILE A 225 10.07 -1.94 -5.63
C ILE A 225 10.98 -1.32 -6.70
N PHE A 226 12.30 -1.55 -6.61
CA PHE A 226 13.24 -1.08 -7.61
C PHE A 226 12.97 -1.72 -8.97
N LEU A 227 12.95 -3.06 -9.06
CA LEU A 227 12.75 -3.75 -10.33
C LEU A 227 11.40 -3.42 -10.97
N ILE A 228 10.31 -3.46 -10.20
CA ILE A 228 8.97 -3.14 -10.70
C ILE A 228 8.86 -1.65 -11.03
N GLY A 229 9.49 -0.77 -10.27
CA GLY A 229 9.53 0.67 -10.53
C GLY A 229 10.22 1.00 -11.84
N LEU A 230 11.40 0.42 -12.08
CA LEU A 230 12.13 0.57 -13.33
C LEU A 230 11.29 0.07 -14.53
N GLN A 231 10.69 -1.11 -14.37
CA GLN A 231 9.80 -1.67 -15.38
C GLN A 231 8.58 -0.77 -15.64
N THR A 232 8.02 -0.15 -14.60
CA THR A 232 6.88 0.77 -14.72
C THR A 232 7.26 2.02 -15.50
N THR A 233 8.47 2.54 -15.31
CA THR A 233 9.02 3.66 -16.09
C THR A 233 9.11 3.32 -17.58
N TRP A 234 9.56 2.09 -17.91
CA TRP A 234 9.56 1.59 -19.29
C TRP A 234 8.15 1.49 -19.89
N LEU A 235 7.18 0.98 -19.12
CA LEU A 235 5.77 0.94 -19.55
C LEU A 235 5.20 2.35 -19.75
N GLY A 236 5.59 3.31 -18.90
CA GLY A 236 5.22 4.72 -19.05
C GLY A 236 5.69 5.31 -20.38
N TRP A 237 6.92 5.02 -20.80
CA TRP A 237 7.40 5.42 -22.13
C TRP A 237 6.57 4.79 -23.26
N ARG A 238 6.14 3.53 -23.10
CA ARG A 238 5.28 2.84 -24.09
C ARG A 238 3.86 3.40 -24.17
N LEU A 239 3.40 4.13 -23.15
CA LEU A 239 2.09 4.78 -23.15
C LEU A 239 2.06 6.01 -24.07
N ILE A 240 3.21 6.61 -24.34
CA ILE A 240 3.34 7.78 -25.21
C ILE A 240 3.13 7.34 -26.68
N PRO A 241 2.27 8.04 -27.46
CA PRO A 241 2.05 7.73 -28.87
C PRO A 241 3.35 7.63 -29.67
N VAL A 242 3.38 6.73 -30.67
CA VAL A 242 4.54 6.58 -31.59
C VAL A 242 5.01 7.92 -32.20
N PRO A 243 4.14 8.81 -32.72
CA PRO A 243 4.61 10.02 -33.39
C PRO A 243 5.33 10.97 -32.41
N THR A 244 4.80 11.15 -31.20
CA THR A 244 5.42 12.01 -30.19
C THR A 244 6.75 11.44 -29.69
N ARG A 245 6.87 10.11 -29.58
CA ARG A 245 8.15 9.45 -29.26
C ARG A 245 9.21 9.74 -30.30
N GLN A 246 8.86 9.69 -31.59
CA GLN A 246 9.81 9.97 -32.66
C GLN A 246 10.24 11.43 -32.64
N THR A 247 9.31 12.37 -32.45
CA THR A 247 9.66 13.79 -32.31
C THR A 247 10.62 14.00 -31.15
N LEU A 248 10.33 13.46 -29.96
CA LEU A 248 11.21 13.57 -28.79
C LEU A 248 12.62 13.02 -29.08
N ILE A 249 12.71 11.82 -29.66
CA ILE A 249 14.02 11.22 -30.00
C ILE A 249 14.76 12.10 -31.02
N THR A 250 14.09 12.60 -32.05
CA THR A 250 14.73 13.46 -33.07
C THR A 250 15.19 14.80 -32.49
N THR A 251 14.38 15.45 -31.66
CA THR A 251 14.76 16.70 -31.00
C THR A 251 15.91 16.48 -30.02
N THR A 252 15.87 15.42 -29.22
CA THR A 252 16.94 15.13 -28.27
C THR A 252 18.24 14.72 -28.98
N THR A 253 18.18 13.92 -30.04
CA THR A 253 19.39 13.55 -30.83
C THR A 253 20.00 14.76 -31.54
N GLN A 254 19.19 15.71 -32.03
CA GLN A 254 19.68 16.96 -32.63
C GLN A 254 20.36 17.86 -31.60
N ILE A 255 19.78 18.02 -30.41
CA ILE A 255 20.35 18.88 -29.35
C ILE A 255 21.63 18.27 -28.77
N LEU A 256 21.66 16.95 -28.56
CA LEU A 256 22.80 16.26 -27.93
C LEU A 256 23.88 15.80 -28.93
N ASN A 257 23.74 16.08 -30.24
CA ASN A 257 24.61 15.56 -31.31
C ASN A 257 24.82 14.02 -31.24
N ALA A 258 23.83 13.29 -30.72
CA ALA A 258 23.92 11.86 -30.44
C ALA A 258 23.37 10.99 -31.59
N GLN A 259 23.58 11.42 -32.84
CA GLN A 259 23.01 10.79 -34.05
C GLN A 259 23.49 9.35 -34.28
N ASN A 260 24.68 9.01 -33.76
CA ASN A 260 25.32 7.72 -33.98
C ASN A 260 25.02 6.67 -32.87
N SER A 261 24.40 7.08 -31.76
CA SER A 261 24.25 6.23 -30.56
C SER A 261 22.93 6.51 -29.83
N PRO A 262 21.78 5.98 -30.31
CA PRO A 262 20.47 6.19 -29.68
C PRO A 262 20.38 5.56 -28.28
N GLU A 263 21.19 4.55 -27.97
CA GLU A 263 21.22 3.89 -26.67
C GLU A 263 21.72 4.81 -25.54
N SER A 264 22.57 5.77 -25.87
CA SER A 264 23.05 6.77 -24.92
C SER A 264 21.95 7.72 -24.44
N LEU A 265 20.82 7.82 -25.15
CA LEU A 265 19.68 8.61 -24.66
C LEU A 265 18.92 7.91 -23.54
N LEU A 266 19.05 6.58 -23.46
CA LEU A 266 18.36 5.78 -22.44
C LEU A 266 18.87 6.13 -21.04
N SER A 267 20.16 6.43 -20.90
CA SER A 267 20.73 6.83 -19.62
C SER A 267 20.12 8.13 -19.09
N LEU A 268 19.88 9.10 -19.99
CA LEU A 268 19.24 10.37 -19.66
C LEU A 268 17.76 10.16 -19.34
N ALA A 269 17.07 9.29 -20.09
CA ALA A 269 15.67 8.96 -19.86
C ALA A 269 15.41 8.26 -18.52
N TRP A 270 16.38 7.45 -18.04
CA TRP A 270 16.29 6.76 -16.75
C TRP A 270 16.86 7.56 -15.57
N PHE A 271 17.47 8.72 -15.82
CA PHE A 271 18.00 9.56 -14.76
C PHE A 271 16.93 10.07 -13.77
N PRO A 272 15.74 10.54 -14.20
CA PRO A 272 14.67 10.93 -13.27
C PRO A 272 14.25 9.79 -12.33
N TYR A 273 14.33 8.54 -12.79
CA TYR A 273 14.05 7.38 -11.97
C TYR A 273 15.11 7.18 -10.87
N LEU A 274 16.39 7.45 -11.15
CA LEU A 274 17.45 7.46 -10.13
C LEU A 274 17.15 8.50 -9.05
N ILE A 275 16.75 9.71 -9.43
CA ILE A 275 16.38 10.78 -8.46
C ILE A 275 15.25 10.31 -7.54
N LEU A 276 14.21 9.68 -8.11
CA LEU A 276 13.10 9.13 -7.31
C LEU A 276 13.57 8.05 -6.33
N MET A 277 14.52 7.20 -6.73
CA MET A 277 15.07 6.16 -5.86
C MET A 277 15.97 6.72 -4.75
N VAL A 278 16.74 7.77 -5.03
CA VAL A 278 17.52 8.48 -4.00
C VAL A 278 16.58 9.17 -3.01
N TRP A 279 15.54 9.85 -3.49
CA TRP A 279 14.51 10.43 -2.65
C TRP A 279 13.83 9.38 -1.76
N ALA A 280 13.51 8.20 -2.32
CA ALA A 280 12.95 7.09 -1.55
C ALA A 280 13.95 6.56 -0.50
N THR A 281 15.25 6.55 -0.81
CA THR A 281 16.31 6.15 0.13
C THR A 281 16.43 7.13 1.30
N ASP A 282 16.41 8.44 1.03
CA ASP A 282 16.37 9.47 2.09
C ASP A 282 15.11 9.31 2.96
N TRP A 283 13.96 9.07 2.33
CA TRP A 283 12.73 8.81 3.08
C TRP A 283 12.83 7.58 4.00
N ILE A 284 13.49 6.49 3.57
CA ILE A 284 13.78 5.32 4.42
C ILE A 284 14.76 5.68 5.55
N TYR A 285 15.76 6.50 5.25
CA TYR A 285 16.74 6.97 6.24
C TYR A 285 16.06 7.77 7.36
N ARG A 286 15.15 8.69 7.02
CA ARG A 286 14.32 9.46 7.98
C ARG A 286 13.42 8.57 8.84
N ARG A 287 13.11 7.35 8.40
CA ARG A 287 12.36 6.33 9.16
C ARG A 287 13.25 5.48 10.08
N GLN A 288 14.52 5.87 10.27
CA GLN A 288 15.51 5.27 11.18
C GLN A 288 15.94 3.84 10.81
N GLN A 289 15.74 3.41 9.56
CA GLN A 289 16.11 2.07 9.10
C GLN A 289 17.44 2.07 8.33
N ILE A 290 18.52 2.25 9.08
CA ILE A 290 19.88 2.50 8.55
C ILE A 290 20.38 1.34 7.66
N ASN A 291 20.14 0.09 8.06
CA ASN A 291 20.61 -1.08 7.28
C ASN A 291 19.91 -1.18 5.92
N LEU A 292 18.62 -0.83 5.85
CA LEU A 292 17.85 -0.83 4.61
C LEU A 292 18.20 0.36 3.73
N ALA A 293 18.40 1.53 4.33
CA ALA A 293 18.87 2.71 3.62
C ALA A 293 20.23 2.44 2.94
N LYS A 294 21.19 1.85 3.65
CA LYS A 294 22.49 1.44 3.08
C LYS A 294 22.35 0.43 1.93
N PHE A 295 21.38 -0.49 2.02
CA PHE A 295 21.11 -1.43 0.94
C PHE A 295 20.53 -0.72 -0.30
N SER A 296 19.57 0.17 -0.09
CA SER A 296 18.98 0.99 -1.16
C SER A 296 20.02 1.91 -1.81
N GLU A 297 20.91 2.51 -1.01
CA GLU A 297 22.02 3.33 -1.48
C GLU A 297 22.96 2.53 -2.41
N LYS A 298 23.31 1.29 -2.04
CA LYS A 298 24.11 0.40 -2.91
C LYS A 298 23.41 0.14 -4.26
N ILE A 299 22.09 -0.04 -4.25
CA ILE A 299 21.31 -0.22 -5.48
C ILE A 299 21.35 1.07 -6.31
N CYS A 300 21.14 2.24 -5.70
CA CYS A 300 21.19 3.53 -6.38
C CYS A 300 22.57 3.81 -7.00
N LEU A 301 23.66 3.53 -6.26
CA LEU A 301 25.03 3.68 -6.75
C LEU A 301 25.31 2.71 -7.91
N GLY A 302 24.95 1.44 -7.76
CA GLY A 302 25.09 0.44 -8.83
C GLY A 302 24.33 0.84 -10.10
N PHE A 303 23.12 1.37 -9.93
CA PHE A 303 22.32 1.86 -11.04
C PHE A 303 22.93 3.12 -11.68
N GLY A 304 23.43 4.08 -10.90
CA GLY A 304 24.13 5.25 -11.43
C GLY A 304 25.38 4.90 -12.24
N ILE A 305 26.19 3.94 -11.76
CA ILE A 305 27.33 3.40 -12.52
C ILE A 305 26.86 2.77 -13.82
N PHE A 306 25.78 1.98 -13.77
CA PHE A 306 25.20 1.36 -14.96
C PHE A 306 24.72 2.41 -15.99
N LEU A 307 24.05 3.49 -15.54
CA LEU A 307 23.66 4.59 -16.43
C LEU A 307 24.88 5.25 -17.09
N ASN A 308 25.99 5.40 -16.37
CA ASN A 308 27.20 6.01 -16.90
C ASN A 308 27.88 5.12 -17.96
N ILE A 309 27.93 3.81 -17.74
CA ILE A 309 28.41 2.84 -18.74
C ILE A 309 27.58 2.94 -20.02
N LEU A 310 26.26 3.08 -19.88
CA LEU A 310 25.36 3.22 -21.02
C LEU A 310 25.57 4.54 -21.80
N SER A 311 26.08 5.58 -21.14
CA SER A 311 26.44 6.87 -21.76
C SER A 311 27.82 6.91 -22.41
N TRP A 312 28.63 5.84 -22.30
CA TRP A 312 30.05 5.86 -22.64
C TRP A 312 30.36 6.42 -24.04
N GLN A 313 29.42 6.27 -24.97
CA GLN A 313 29.56 6.64 -26.37
C GLN A 313 29.42 8.16 -26.63
N ASN A 314 28.86 8.95 -25.70
CA ASN A 314 28.68 10.40 -25.88
C ASN A 314 29.21 11.22 -24.68
N PRO A 315 30.29 12.02 -24.86
CA PRO A 315 30.87 12.84 -23.80
C PRO A 315 29.91 13.83 -23.14
N LEU A 316 28.98 14.41 -23.91
CA LEU A 316 27.98 15.36 -23.38
C LEU A 316 26.97 14.69 -22.45
N VAL A 317 26.56 13.46 -22.75
CA VAL A 317 25.60 12.70 -21.92
C VAL A 317 26.27 12.27 -20.61
N ILE A 318 27.53 11.85 -20.68
CA ILE A 318 28.35 11.56 -19.50
C ILE A 318 28.43 12.80 -18.59
N PHE A 319 28.75 13.97 -19.15
CA PHE A 319 28.81 15.22 -18.39
C PHE A 319 27.47 15.55 -17.71
N LEU A 320 26.35 15.44 -18.43
CA LEU A 320 25.01 15.66 -17.87
C LEU A 320 24.69 14.68 -16.74
N ASN A 321 25.04 13.40 -16.90
CA ASN A 321 24.83 12.39 -15.86
C ASN A 321 25.68 12.66 -14.62
N PHE A 322 26.94 13.07 -14.79
CA PHE A 322 27.79 13.45 -13.66
C PHE A 322 27.26 14.70 -12.96
N LEU A 323 26.89 15.74 -13.72
CA LEU A 323 26.33 16.98 -13.17
C LEU A 323 25.05 16.68 -12.39
N ALA A 324 24.15 15.89 -12.95
CA ALA A 324 22.90 15.53 -12.31
C ALA A 324 23.11 14.62 -11.08
N SER A 325 24.13 13.75 -11.10
CA SER A 325 24.52 12.93 -9.94
C SER A 325 25.09 13.79 -8.81
N THR A 326 25.94 14.77 -9.13
CA THR A 326 26.47 15.75 -8.16
C THR A 326 25.33 16.56 -7.53
N ILE A 327 24.42 17.10 -8.34
CA ILE A 327 23.25 17.84 -7.84
C ILE A 327 22.41 16.95 -6.91
N THR A 328 22.15 15.71 -7.31
CA THR A 328 21.37 14.77 -6.49
C THR A 328 22.07 14.53 -5.15
N LEU A 329 23.38 14.29 -5.14
CA LEU A 329 24.13 14.11 -3.90
C LEU A 329 24.07 15.34 -3.01
N THR A 330 24.26 16.55 -3.57
CA THR A 330 24.21 17.80 -2.82
C THR A 330 22.84 18.03 -2.17
N ILE A 331 21.74 17.77 -2.88
CA ILE A 331 20.37 17.99 -2.35
C ILE A 331 20.04 17.04 -1.19
N PHE A 332 20.53 15.79 -1.23
CA PHE A 332 20.12 14.76 -0.28
C PHE A 332 21.13 14.50 0.85
N THR A 333 22.30 15.14 0.84
CA THR A 333 23.33 14.98 1.88
C THR A 333 23.28 16.09 2.96
N GLU A 334 22.42 17.10 2.80
CA GLU A 334 22.13 18.14 3.82
C GLU A 334 21.07 17.71 4.84
#